data_AF-A0A6P0X183-F1
#
_entry.id   AF-A0A6P0X183-F1
#
_cell.length_a   1.000
_cell.length_b   1.000
_cell.length_c   1.000
_cell.angle_alpha   90.00
_cell.angle_beta   90.00
_cell.angle_gamma   90.00
#
_symmetry.space_group_name_H-M   'P 1'
#
loop_
_entity.id
_entity.type
_entity.pdbx_description
1 polymer ?
#
loop_
_entity_poly.entity_id
_entity_poly.type
_entity_poly.pdbx_seq_one_letter_code
_entity_poly.pdbx_strand_id
1 'polypeptide(L)' 'MTTSEAAEVLDISRQHLCDLLDNGKIPIPCERLGNGHRKLRVEDVIEYREALDRKRATTLEQLAQEAQELDLGY' A
#
# COMPACT_ATOMS: atom_id res chain seq x y z
N MET A 1 -10.33 6.49 -11.03
CA MET A 1 -8.92 6.13 -11.23
C MET A 1 -8.82 4.63 -11.48
N THR A 2 -7.87 4.21 -12.30
CA THR A 2 -7.56 2.80 -12.56
C THR A 2 -6.63 2.23 -11.49
N THR A 3 -6.55 0.91 -11.38
CA THR A 3 -5.60 0.24 -10.49
C THR A 3 -4.15 0.58 -10.83
N SER A 4 -3.84 0.89 -12.09
CA SER A 4 -2.48 1.28 -12.50
C SER A 4 -2.12 2.66 -11.98
N GLU A 5 -2.99 3.64 -12.14
CA GLU A 5 -2.79 5.00 -11.61
C GLU A 5 -2.70 4.98 -10.07
N ALA A 6 -3.54 4.19 -9.40
CA ALA A 6 -3.47 4.02 -7.95
C ALA A 6 -2.11 3.45 -7.50
N ALA A 7 -1.55 2.50 -8.25
CA ALA A 7 -0.26 1.90 -7.94
C ALA A 7 0.88 2.93 -8.08
N GLU A 8 0.83 3.77 -9.10
CA GLU A 8 1.77 4.88 -9.29
C GLU A 8 1.67 5.90 -8.15
N VAL A 9 0.45 6.26 -7.72
CA VAL A 9 0.25 7.14 -6.55
C VAL A 9 0.77 6.50 -5.26
N LEU A 10 0.64 5.19 -5.07
CA LEU A 10 1.12 4.51 -3.88
C LEU A 10 2.62 4.16 -3.92
N ASP A 11 3.32 4.50 -5.01
CA ASP A 11 4.72 4.13 -5.26
C ASP A 11 4.95 2.61 -5.15
N ILE A 12 4.01 1.82 -5.67
CA ILE A 12 4.07 0.35 -5.67
C ILE A 12 3.75 -0.20 -7.06
N SER A 13 4.10 -1.47 -7.29
CA SER A 13 3.75 -2.12 -8.56
C SER A 13 2.25 -2.44 -8.61
N ARG A 14 1.66 -2.36 -9.81
CA ARG A 14 0.25 -2.72 -10.06
C ARG A 14 -0.08 -4.14 -9.58
N GLN A 15 0.85 -5.07 -9.78
CA GLN A 15 0.71 -6.46 -9.33
C GLN A 15 0.56 -6.51 -7.81
N HIS A 16 1.41 -5.79 -7.09
CA HIS A 16 1.38 -5.72 -5.63
C HIS A 16 0.08 -5.09 -5.12
N LEU A 17 -0.38 -3.99 -5.73
CA LEU A 17 -1.68 -3.40 -5.39
C LEU A 17 -2.83 -4.39 -5.63
N CYS A 18 -2.80 -5.14 -6.74
CA CYS A 18 -3.82 -6.14 -7.02
C CYS A 18 -3.80 -7.26 -5.97
N ASP A 19 -2.62 -7.74 -5.58
CA ASP A 19 -2.45 -8.76 -4.54
C ASP A 19 -2.99 -8.28 -3.20
N LEU A 20 -2.72 -7.02 -2.82
CA LEU A 20 -3.20 -6.44 -1.57
C LEU A 20 -4.72 -6.29 -1.54
N LEU A 21 -5.33 -5.93 -2.67
CA LEU A 21 -6.78 -5.88 -2.83
C LEU A 21 -7.40 -7.29 -2.83
N ASP A 22 -6.73 -8.28 -3.41
CA ASP A 22 -7.22 -9.66 -3.47
C ASP A 22 -7.14 -10.36 -2.12
N ASN A 23 -6.05 -10.14 -1.39
CA ASN A 23 -5.86 -10.62 -0.02
C ASN A 23 -6.67 -9.81 1.01
N GLY A 24 -7.38 -8.75 0.61
CA GLY A 24 -8.14 -7.89 1.52
C GLY A 24 -7.26 -7.16 2.56
N LYS A 25 -5.96 -7.02 2.29
CA LYS A 25 -5.01 -6.31 3.17
C LYS A 25 -5.20 -4.81 3.11
N ILE A 26 -5.77 -4.31 2.01
CA ILE A 26 -6.12 -2.90 1.85
C ILE A 26 -7.64 -2.77 1.74
N PRO A 27 -8.29 -2.02 2.64
CA PRO A 27 -9.72 -1.78 2.59
C PRO A 27 -10.08 -0.61 1.64
N ILE A 28 -9.47 -0.54 0.45
CA ILE A 28 -9.84 0.48 -0.54
C ILE A 28 -11.10 0.01 -1.29
N PRO A 29 -12.19 0.79 -1.26
CA PRO A 29 -13.37 0.56 -2.10
C PRO A 29 -12.97 0.53 -3.58
N CYS A 30 -13.25 -0.60 -4.24
CA CYS A 30 -13.08 -0.72 -5.68
C CYS A 30 -14.37 -1.17 -6.35
N GLU A 31 -14.83 -0.41 -7.33
CA GLU A 31 -15.98 -0.76 -8.16
C GLU A 31 -15.49 -1.64 -9.31
N ARG A 32 -16.01 -2.86 -9.41
CA ARG A 32 -15.74 -3.72 -10.56
C ARG A 32 -16.56 -3.21 -11.75
N LEU A 33 -15.89 -2.63 -12.72
CA LEU A 33 -16.46 -2.34 -14.02
C LEU A 33 -16.49 -3.64 -14.84
N GLY A 34 -17.46 -3.76 -15.75
CA GLY A 34 -17.51 -4.89 -16.69
C GLY A 34 -16.17 -5.08 -17.40
N ASN A 35 -15.80 -6.35 -17.65
CA ASN A 35 -14.52 -6.78 -18.25
C ASN A 35 -13.32 -6.87 -17.30
N GLY A 36 -13.55 -6.92 -15.99
CA GLY A 36 -12.48 -7.18 -15.01
C GLY A 36 -11.63 -5.96 -14.65
N HIS A 37 -11.97 -4.78 -15.18
CA HIS A 37 -11.39 -3.52 -14.74
C HIS A 37 -11.94 -3.12 -13.38
N ARG A 38 -11.07 -2.64 -12.49
CA ARG A 38 -11.46 -2.09 -11.19
C ARG A 38 -11.28 -0.59 -11.22
N LYS A 39 -12.32 0.15 -10.82
CA LYS A 39 -12.27 1.59 -10.62
C LYS A 39 -12.09 1.87 -9.14
N LEU A 40 -11.07 2.63 -8.81
CA LEU A 40 -10.79 3.09 -7.46
C LEU A 40 -11.06 4.59 -7.39
N ARG A 41 -11.50 5.07 -6.22
CA ARG A 41 -11.63 6.51 -5.97
C ARG A 41 -10.31 7.04 -5.47
N VAL A 42 -9.94 8.21 -5.97
CA VAL A 42 -8.65 8.86 -5.66
C VAL A 42 -8.56 9.16 -4.17
N GLU A 43 -9.68 9.56 -3.59
CA GLU A 43 -9.88 9.85 -2.16
C GLU A 43 -9.40 8.67 -1.30
N ASP A 44 -9.94 7.48 -1.54
CA ASP A 44 -9.60 6.27 -0.76
C ASP A 44 -8.11 5.89 -0.86
N VAL A 45 -7.49 6.08 -2.03
CA VAL A 45 -6.05 5.80 -2.21
C VAL A 45 -5.19 6.79 -1.45
N ILE A 46 -5.56 8.06 -1.45
CA ILE A 46 -4.85 9.10 -0.69
C ILE A 46 -4.99 8.84 0.81
N GLU A 47 -6.21 8.58 1.30
CA GLU A 47 -6.46 8.26 2.70
C GLU A 47 -5.66 7.04 3.16
N TYR A 48 -5.61 6.00 2.32
CA TYR A 48 -4.78 4.82 2.59
C TYR A 48 -3.28 5.16 2.60
N ARG A 49 -2.79 5.99 1.66
CA ARG A 49 -1.40 6.44 1.65
C ARG A 49 -1.05 7.17 2.94
N GLU A 50 -1.89 8.10 3.39
CA GLU A 50 -1.68 8.84 4.62
C GLU A 50 -1.73 7.93 5.86
N ALA A 51 -2.63 6.94 5.88
CA ALA A 51 -2.67 5.95 6.95
C ALA A 51 -1.40 5.08 6.98
N LEU A 52 -0.91 4.68 5.81
CA LEU A 52 0.34 3.93 5.66
C LEU A 52 1.55 4.78 6.06
N ASP A 53 1.58 6.05 5.70
CA ASP A 53 2.63 6.99 6.04
C ASP A 53 2.70 7.23 7.56
N ARG A 54 1.54 7.44 8.21
CA ARG A 54 1.43 7.47 9.67
C ARG A 54 1.95 6.18 10.32
N LYS A 55 1.61 5.02 9.76
CA LYS A 55 2.08 3.72 10.27
C LYS A 55 3.59 3.54 10.05
N ARG A 56 4.13 3.99 8.91
CA ARG A 56 5.57 3.99 8.61
C ARG A 56 6.35 4.90 9.55
N ALA A 57 5.82 6.09 9.84
CA ALA A 57 6.40 7.00 10.83
C ALA A 57 6.51 6.33 12.21
N THR A 58 5.51 5.55 12.61
CA THR A 58 5.58 4.74 13.85
C THR A 58 6.52 3.53 13.74
N THR A 59 6.64 2.92 12.55
CA THR A 59 7.51 1.74 12.36
C THR A 59 8.99 2.12 12.29
N LEU A 60 9.33 3.36 11.91
CA LEU A 60 10.70 3.88 11.96
C LEU A 60 11.28 3.86 13.38
N GLU A 61 10.45 3.99 14.42
CA GLU A 61 10.88 3.81 15.82
C GLU A 61 11.21 2.33 16.15
N GLN A 62 10.61 1.37 15.44
CA GLN A 62 10.82 -0.07 15.68
C GLN A 62 11.92 -0.68 14.77
N LEU A 63 12.04 -0.22 13.52
CA LEU A 63 13.08 -0.67 12.58
C LEU A 63 14.49 -0.17 12.96
N ALA A 64 14.60 0.96 13.68
CA ALA A 64 15.87 1.35 14.28
C ALA A 64 16.36 0.32 15.33
N GLN A 65 15.44 -0.41 15.96
CA GLN A 65 15.78 -1.47 16.91
C GLN A 65 16.22 -2.75 16.18
N GLU A 66 15.60 -3.09 15.05
CA GLU A 66 15.90 -4.30 14.27
C GLU A 66 17.16 -4.16 13.39
N ALA A 67 17.45 -2.94 12.89
CA ALA A 67 18.68 -2.67 12.14
C ALA A 67 19.94 -2.67 13.03
N GLN A 68 19.81 -2.47 14.36
CA GLN A 68 20.92 -2.59 15.30
C GLN A 68 21.21 -4.04 15.71
N GLU A 69 20.32 -4.99 15.42
CA GLU A 69 20.58 -6.43 15.60
C GLU A 69 21.29 -7.08 14.39
N LEU A 70 21.21 -6.47 13.21
CA LEU A 70 21.85 -6.99 11.99
C LEU A 70 23.29 -6.47 11.74
N ASP A 71 23.78 -5.50 12.52
CA ASP A 71 25.16 -4.98 12.43
C ASP A 71 26.10 -5.50 13.55
N LEU A 72 25.62 -6.37 14.44
CA LEU A 72 26.43 -6.99 15.50
C LEU A 72 26.47 -8.52 15.36
N GLY A 73 26.83 -9.01 14.17
CA GLY A 73 26.91 -10.43 13.87
C GLY A 73 27.96 -10.79 12.81
N TYR A 74 29.23 -10.63 13.20
CA TYR A 74 30.51 -11.05 12.56
C TYR A 74 31.21 -10.08 11.59
#